data_AF-A0A3D2P3N9-F1
#
_entry.id   AF-A0A3D2P3N9-F1
#
_cell.length_a   1.000
_cell.length_b   1.000
_cell.length_c   1.000
_cell.angle_alpha   90.00
_cell.angle_beta   90.00
_cell.angle_gamma   90.00
#
_symmetry.space_group_name_H-M   'P 1'
#
loop_
_entity.id
_entity.type
_entity.pdbx_description
1 polymer ?
#
loop_
_entity_poly.entity_id
_entity_poly.type
_entity_poly.pdbx_seq_one_letter_code
_entity_poly.pdbx_strand_id
1 'polypeptide(L)'
;MSSKITWFYLATSMAFGLQSEATAQVLWEIDNLPDALLGKIEISKDMDSYNAANSLVHILENSGYPLATVFIKNDLLIVNLGRIDEVEVRGLDEVTAALAERYLRLLLGPSPTIDDVDYV
;
A
#
# COMPACT_ATOMS: atom_id res chain seq x y z
N MET A 1 29.96 -32.54 69.16
CA MET A 1 30.03 -33.40 67.96
C MET A 1 29.03 -32.83 66.96
N SER A 2 29.37 -31.75 66.23
CA SER A 2 29.95 -31.74 64.88
C SER A 2 29.28 -32.68 63.88
N SER A 3 28.47 -32.10 62.99
CA SER A 3 28.57 -32.32 61.54
C SER A 3 27.85 -31.20 60.78
N LYS A 4 28.63 -30.40 60.06
CA LYS A 4 28.18 -29.47 59.01
C LYS A 4 28.12 -30.24 57.69
N ILE A 5 27.03 -30.16 56.94
CA ILE A 5 27.07 -30.30 55.48
C ILE A 5 26.14 -29.26 54.86
N THR A 6 26.75 -28.33 54.15
CA THR A 6 26.17 -27.31 53.27
C THR A 6 25.92 -27.93 51.90
N TRP A 7 24.79 -27.66 51.25
CA TRP A 7 24.67 -27.77 49.79
C TRP A 7 23.84 -26.62 49.21
N PHE A 8 24.29 -26.19 48.04
CA PHE A 8 24.09 -24.89 47.39
C PHE A 8 22.70 -24.71 46.78
N TYR A 9 22.18 -23.47 46.86
CA TYR A 9 21.22 -22.97 45.89
C TYR A 9 21.91 -22.76 44.54
N LEU A 10 21.44 -23.44 43.50
CA LEU A 10 21.59 -22.95 42.12
C LEU A 10 20.45 -23.51 41.27
N ALA A 11 19.29 -22.85 41.34
CA ALA A 11 18.29 -22.99 40.29
C ALA A 11 18.75 -22.13 39.11
N THR A 12 19.63 -22.68 38.26
CA THR A 12 19.90 -22.09 36.94
C THR A 12 18.70 -22.39 36.06
N SER A 13 17.69 -21.53 36.12
CA SER A 13 16.68 -21.43 35.07
C SER A 13 17.37 -20.88 33.82
N MET A 14 17.81 -21.77 32.92
CA MET A 14 18.13 -21.36 31.55
C MET A 14 16.82 -20.98 30.87
N ALA A 15 16.46 -19.71 30.99
CA ALA A 15 15.52 -19.06 30.10
C ALA A 15 16.18 -19.00 28.72
N PHE A 16 15.97 -20.04 27.92
CA PHE A 16 16.04 -19.92 26.46
C PHE A 16 14.78 -19.22 25.99
N GLY A 17 14.67 -17.93 26.34
CA GLY A 17 13.90 -17.00 25.54
C GLY A 17 14.68 -16.84 24.25
N LEU A 18 14.29 -17.59 23.22
CA LEU A 18 14.54 -17.20 21.83
C LEU A 18 13.87 -15.83 21.67
N GLN A 19 14.62 -14.77 21.97
CA GLN A 19 14.28 -13.42 21.61
C GLN A 19 14.48 -13.38 20.10
N SER A 20 13.45 -13.84 19.38
CA SER A 20 13.26 -13.44 18.00
C SER A 20 13.12 -11.93 18.05
N GLU A 21 14.22 -11.22 17.88
CA GLU A 21 14.20 -9.86 17.36
C GLU A 21 13.70 -9.98 15.91
N ALA A 22 12.42 -10.30 15.75
CA ALA A 22 11.70 -9.81 14.60
C ALA A 22 11.75 -8.29 14.77
N THR A 23 12.71 -7.64 14.12
CA THR A 23 12.68 -6.20 13.91
C THR A 23 11.38 -5.95 13.16
N ALA A 24 10.31 -5.65 13.90
CA ALA A 24 9.03 -5.28 13.34
C ALA A 24 9.28 -4.01 12.52
N GLN A 25 9.29 -4.16 11.20
CA GLN A 25 9.48 -3.04 10.30
C GLN A 25 8.35 -2.06 10.58
N VAL A 26 8.69 -0.82 10.94
CA VAL A 26 7.67 0.19 11.23
C VAL A 26 7.10 0.64 9.89
N LEU A 27 5.80 0.42 9.67
CA LEU A 27 5.13 0.74 8.41
C LEU A 27 4.35 2.05 8.50
N TRP A 28 4.21 2.73 7.37
CA TRP A 28 3.25 3.82 7.20
C TRP A 28 1.83 3.29 7.34
N GLU A 29 0.98 4.05 8.02
CA GLU A 29 -0.45 3.78 8.02
C GLU A 29 -1.02 4.29 6.68
N ILE A 30 -1.88 3.49 6.05
CA ILE A 30 -2.50 3.82 4.76
C ILE A 30 -4.01 3.79 4.92
N ASP A 31 -4.67 4.88 4.58
CA ASP A 31 -6.12 5.03 4.62
C ASP A 31 -6.74 5.01 3.22
N ASN A 32 -8.00 4.58 3.16
CA ASN A 32 -8.83 4.53 1.94
C ASN A 32 -8.22 3.71 0.79
N LEU A 33 -7.51 2.64 1.13
CA LEU A 33 -6.98 1.70 0.15
C LEU A 33 -8.08 0.76 -0.37
N PRO A 34 -8.14 0.45 -1.68
CA PRO A 34 -9.05 -0.55 -2.22
C PRO A 34 -8.89 -1.91 -1.53
N ASP A 35 -10.00 -2.61 -1.26
CA ASP A 35 -10.00 -3.94 -0.62
C ASP A 35 -9.10 -4.94 -1.35
N ALA A 36 -9.00 -4.84 -2.67
CA ALA A 36 -8.16 -5.69 -3.50
C ALA A 36 -6.66 -5.57 -3.21
N LEU A 37 -6.23 -4.46 -2.59
CA LEU A 37 -4.85 -4.10 -2.29
C LEU A 37 -4.52 -4.17 -0.78
N LEU A 38 -5.52 -4.35 0.08
CA LEU A 38 -5.31 -4.52 1.52
C LEU A 38 -4.41 -5.73 1.80
N GLY A 39 -3.37 -5.51 2.61
CA GLY A 39 -2.37 -6.53 2.95
C GLY A 39 -1.41 -6.91 1.83
N LYS A 40 -1.48 -6.27 0.65
CA LYS A 40 -0.53 -6.44 -0.45
C LYS A 40 0.47 -5.29 -0.57
N ILE A 41 0.21 -4.18 0.11
CA ILE A 41 1.02 -2.97 0.06
C ILE A 41 1.55 -2.70 1.46
N GLU A 42 2.87 -2.62 1.56
CA GLU A 42 3.59 -2.27 2.77
C GLU A 42 4.63 -1.20 2.42
N ILE A 43 4.62 -0.07 3.12
CA ILE A 43 5.56 1.03 2.90
C ILE A 43 6.31 1.29 4.21
N SER A 44 7.63 1.16 4.20
CA SER A 44 8.46 1.35 5.40
C SER A 44 8.51 2.81 5.84
N LYS A 45 8.44 3.08 7.16
CA LYS A 45 8.74 4.38 7.76
C LYS A 45 10.22 4.75 7.74
N ASP A 46 11.10 3.83 7.33
CA ASP A 46 12.49 4.18 7.04
C ASP A 46 12.61 5.11 5.82
N MET A 47 11.59 5.11 4.94
CA MET A 47 11.48 6.06 3.85
C MET A 47 10.92 7.38 4.36
N ASP A 48 11.47 8.49 3.89
CA ASP A 48 10.88 9.80 4.15
C ASP A 48 9.48 9.89 3.54
N SER A 49 8.66 10.76 4.14
CA SER A 49 7.24 10.89 3.80
C SER A 49 6.97 11.14 2.31
N TYR A 50 7.82 11.91 1.62
CA TYR A 50 7.62 12.24 0.21
C TYR A 50 7.88 11.02 -0.67
N ASN A 51 8.97 10.28 -0.40
CA ASN A 51 9.26 9.04 -1.10
C ASN A 51 8.22 7.96 -0.81
N ALA A 52 7.73 7.84 0.42
CA ALA A 52 6.66 6.92 0.79
C ALA A 52 5.37 7.19 -0.02
N ALA A 53 4.96 8.47 -0.11
CA ALA A 53 3.78 8.85 -0.90
C ALA A 53 3.97 8.59 -2.39
N ASN A 54 5.13 8.93 -2.97
CA ASN A 54 5.41 8.67 -4.39
C ASN A 54 5.44 7.16 -4.70
N SER A 55 6.06 6.36 -3.83
CA SER A 55 6.06 4.90 -3.98
C SER A 55 4.64 4.34 -3.94
N LEU A 56 3.78 4.84 -3.05
CA LEU A 56 2.38 4.41 -2.98
C LEU A 56 1.60 4.81 -4.24
N VAL A 57 1.78 6.03 -4.76
CA VAL A 57 1.16 6.46 -6.03
C VAL A 57 1.56 5.52 -7.16
N HIS A 58 2.85 5.23 -7.33
CA HIS A 58 3.31 4.34 -8.41
C HIS A 58 2.77 2.91 -8.29
N ILE A 59 2.62 2.38 -7.06
CA ILE A 59 2.01 1.07 -6.87
C ILE A 59 0.53 1.10 -7.29
N LEU A 60 -0.21 2.16 -6.96
CA LEU A 60 -1.61 2.33 -7.34
C LEU A 60 -1.76 2.47 -8.86
N GLU A 61 -0.91 3.26 -9.52
CA GLU A 61 -0.87 3.39 -10.98
C GLU A 61 -0.64 2.04 -11.66
N ASN A 62 0.38 1.29 -11.21
CA ASN A 62 0.69 -0.05 -11.72
C ASN A 62 -0.39 -1.09 -11.40
N SER A 63 -1.25 -0.81 -10.42
CA SER A 63 -2.40 -1.65 -10.07
C SER A 63 -3.68 -1.25 -10.81
N GLY A 64 -3.58 -0.33 -11.78
CA GLY A 64 -4.71 0.07 -12.63
C GLY A 64 -5.47 1.30 -12.14
N TYR A 65 -4.97 2.06 -11.16
CA TYR A 65 -5.61 3.30 -10.67
C TYR A 65 -4.83 4.54 -11.15
N PRO A 66 -4.96 4.95 -12.43
CA PRO A 66 -4.12 5.98 -13.04
C PRO A 66 -4.36 7.41 -12.52
N LEU A 67 -5.48 7.64 -11.84
CA LEU A 67 -5.82 8.95 -11.25
C LEU A 67 -5.54 9.01 -9.75
N ALA A 68 -4.88 7.99 -9.20
CA ALA A 68 -4.61 7.93 -7.78
C ALA A 68 -3.70 9.08 -7.34
N THR A 69 -4.04 9.68 -6.21
CA THR A 69 -3.24 10.69 -5.51
C THR A 69 -3.12 10.31 -4.04
N VAL A 70 -2.01 10.69 -3.42
CA VAL A 70 -1.73 10.39 -2.01
C VAL A 70 -1.45 11.68 -1.26
N PHE A 71 -2.18 11.88 -0.16
CA PHE A 71 -1.99 13.00 0.75
C PHE A 71 -1.39 12.52 2.06
N ILE A 72 -0.53 13.32 2.67
CA ILE A 72 0.12 12.97 3.93
C ILE A 72 -0.47 13.82 5.05
N LYS A 73 -0.92 13.17 6.14
CA LYS A 73 -1.44 13.87 7.32
C LYS A 73 -1.11 13.10 8.58
N ASN A 74 -0.32 13.70 9.49
CA ASN A 74 -0.02 13.12 10.82
C ASN A 74 0.41 11.64 10.74
N ASP A 75 1.42 11.34 9.93
CA ASP A 75 1.94 9.98 9.69
C ASP A 75 1.00 8.98 8.98
N LEU A 76 -0.09 9.48 8.39
CA LEU A 76 -1.04 8.73 7.58
C LEU A 76 -0.89 9.08 6.09
N LEU A 77 -0.83 8.06 5.23
CA LEU A 77 -0.95 8.18 3.78
C LEU A 77 -2.41 7.98 3.39
N ILE A 78 -3.07 9.03 2.93
CA ILE A 78 -4.49 9.02 2.56
C ILE A 78 -4.60 8.90 1.04
N VAL A 79 -5.21 7.81 0.57
CA VAL A 79 -5.38 7.54 -0.86
C VAL A 79 -6.67 8.18 -1.39
N ASN A 80 -6.58 8.83 -2.55
CA ASN A 80 -7.72 9.24 -3.34
C ASN A 80 -7.58 8.69 -4.75
N LEU A 81 -8.49 7.81 -5.16
CA LEU A 81 -8.45 7.07 -6.43
C LEU A 81 -8.93 7.90 -7.64
N GLY A 82 -9.41 9.12 -7.39
CA GLY A 82 -9.94 9.99 -8.42
C GLY A 82 -11.33 9.57 -8.93
N ARG A 83 -11.83 10.36 -9.86
CA ARG A 83 -13.14 10.19 -10.49
C ARG A 83 -13.10 10.81 -11.88
N ILE A 84 -13.74 10.16 -12.85
CA ILE A 84 -13.96 10.74 -14.18
C ILE A 84 -15.44 11.03 -14.32
N ASP A 85 -15.77 12.31 -14.48
CA ASP A 85 -17.14 12.80 -14.64
C ASP A 85 -17.56 12.95 -16.10
N GLU A 86 -16.62 13.29 -16.97
CA GLU A 86 -16.86 13.55 -18.38
C GLU A 86 -15.65 13.17 -19.22
N VAL A 87 -15.90 12.72 -20.44
CA VAL A 87 -14.88 12.44 -21.45
C VAL A 87 -15.29 13.09 -22.77
N GLU A 88 -14.33 13.73 -23.43
CA GLU A 88 -14.50 14.33 -24.75
C GLU A 88 -13.38 13.87 -25.69
N VAL A 89 -13.74 13.45 -26.91
CA VAL A 89 -12.79 13.06 -27.96
C VAL A 89 -12.76 14.12 -29.05
N ARG A 90 -11.56 14.61 -29.40
CA ARG A 90 -11.36 15.67 -30.39
C ARG A 90 -10.36 15.25 -31.47
N GLY A 91 -10.55 15.77 -32.69
CA GLY A 91 -9.57 15.63 -33.79
C GLY A 91 -9.63 14.31 -34.57
N LEU A 92 -10.64 13.47 -34.33
CA LEU A 92 -10.90 12.25 -35.11
C LEU A 92 -12.11 12.46 -36.04
N ASP A 93 -12.22 11.63 -37.09
CA ASP A 93 -13.45 11.56 -37.87
C ASP A 93 -14.61 11.05 -36.99
N GLU A 94 -15.84 11.36 -37.38
CA GLU A 94 -17.04 11.14 -36.56
C GLU A 94 -17.22 9.67 -36.13
N VAL A 95 -16.90 8.72 -37.01
CA VAL A 95 -17.07 7.28 -36.73
C VAL A 95 -16.01 6.82 -35.71
N THR A 96 -14.76 7.20 -35.92
CA THR A 96 -13.66 6.85 -35.00
C THR A 96 -13.82 7.54 -33.65
N ALA A 97 -14.25 8.80 -33.64
CA ALA A 97 -14.53 9.56 -32.42
C ALA A 97 -15.63 8.88 -31.58
N ALA A 98 -16.75 8.50 -32.21
CA ALA A 98 -17.85 7.83 -31.51
C ALA A 98 -17.44 6.48 -30.93
N LEU A 99 -16.58 5.73 -31.63
CA LEU A 99 -16.04 4.47 -31.13
C LEU A 99 -15.12 4.68 -29.92
N ALA A 100 -14.17 5.62 -30.03
CA ALA A 100 -13.24 5.94 -28.95
C ALA A 100 -13.97 6.46 -27.69
N GLU A 101 -14.93 7.36 -27.88
CA GLU A 101 -15.74 7.90 -26.79
C GLU A 101 -16.53 6.80 -26.08
N ARG A 102 -17.10 5.85 -26.83
CA ARG A 102 -17.81 4.70 -26.26
C ARG A 102 -16.90 3.83 -25.38
N TYR A 103 -15.65 3.61 -25.78
CA TYR A 103 -14.69 2.88 -24.95
C TYR A 103 -14.31 3.65 -23.68
N LEU A 104 -13.98 4.93 -23.82
CA LEU A 104 -13.58 5.75 -22.68
C LEU A 104 -14.72 6.01 -21.69
N ARG A 105 -15.96 6.07 -22.16
CA ARG A 105 -17.15 6.19 -21.30
C ARG A 105 -17.30 5.01 -20.33
N LEU A 106 -16.69 3.85 -20.61
CA LEU A 106 -16.65 2.71 -19.67
C LEU A 106 -15.82 3.02 -18.42
N LEU A 107 -14.91 4.00 -18.50
CA LEU A 107 -14.07 4.45 -17.40
C LEU A 107 -14.75 5.56 -16.56
N LEU A 108 -15.96 5.99 -16.91
CA LEU A 108 -16.70 6.98 -16.12
C LEU A 108 -17.12 6.38 -14.78
N GLY A 109 -17.02 7.17 -13.71
CA GLY A 109 -17.47 6.78 -12.39
C GLY A 109 -16.42 6.97 -11.29
N PRO A 110 -16.75 6.55 -10.06
CA PRO A 110 -15.85 6.62 -8.93
C PRO A 110 -14.72 5.59 -9.07
N SER A 111 -13.48 5.99 -8.77
CA SER A 111 -12.31 5.10 -8.74
C SER A 111 -12.10 4.32 -10.05
N PRO A 112 -11.95 5.03 -11.19
CA PRO A 112 -11.80 4.38 -12.49
C PRO A 112 -10.58 3.45 -12.49
N THR A 113 -10.79 2.20 -12.90
CA THR A 113 -9.72 1.21 -13.07
C THR A 113 -9.48 0.93 -14.55
N ILE A 114 -8.21 0.71 -14.89
CA ILE A 114 -7.81 0.14 -16.18
C ILE A 114 -7.39 -1.29 -15.90
N ASP A 115 -8.27 -2.24 -16.23
CA ASP A 115 -8.09 -3.65 -15.87
C ASP A 115 -6.98 -4.34 -16.69
N ASP A 116 -6.60 -3.78 -17.85
CA ASP A 116 -5.45 -4.20 -18.64
C ASP A 116 -4.86 -2.97 -19.36
N VAL A 117 -3.73 -2.46 -18.85
CA VAL A 117 -2.82 -1.69 -19.71
C VAL A 117 -2.15 -2.75 -20.58
N ASP A 118 -2.72 -3.04 -21.74
CA ASP A 118 -2.09 -3.93 -22.73
C ASP A 118 -0.65 -3.46 -22.93
N TYR A 119 0.31 -4.26 -22.43
CA TYR A 119 1.72 -4.08 -22.72
C TYR A 119 1.91 -4.44 -24.20
N VAL A 120 1.84 -3.44 -25.07
CA VAL A 120 2.23 -3.57 -26.49
C VAL A 120 3.74 -3.72 -26.61
#